data_AF-A0AA43EZJ4-F1
#
_entry.id   AF-A0AA43EZJ4-F1
#
_cell.length_a   1.000
_cell.length_b   1.000
_cell.length_c   1.000
_cell.angle_alpha   90.00
_cell.angle_beta   90.00
_cell.angle_gamma   90.00
#
_symmetry.space_group_name_H-M   'P 1'
#
loop_
_entity.id
_entity.type
_entity.pdbx_description
1 polymer ?
#
loop_
_entity_poly.entity_id
_entity_poly.type
_entity_poly.pdbx_seq_one_letter_code
_entity_poly.pdbx_strand_id
1 'polypeptide(L)'
;MQLPLQVTYRDMDSSAALDAAVRERAAKLEQFHPRIVSCRVVIEEAGRHKTKGRQFVVHVDLKVPGGEVAVNRDHHEDVYVALRDAFDAARRKLEDFAREQRGDVKHHELTQSGTVARLLPEEGYGFIATADGRELYFSRDNVVTPLFEHLSVGAAVRFIEEPAAEGPQAKRVSARKD
;
A
#
# COMPACT_ATOMS: atom_id res chain seq x y z
N MET A 1 -10.70 -12.62 10.49
CA MET A 1 -9.27 -12.79 10.23
C MET A 1 -9.05 -14.21 9.77
N GLN A 2 -8.08 -14.42 8.86
CA GLN A 2 -7.79 -15.76 8.34
C GLN A 2 -6.72 -16.49 9.15
N LEU A 3 -5.78 -15.75 9.74
CA LEU A 3 -4.76 -16.24 10.65
C LEU A 3 -5.07 -15.81 12.09
N PRO A 4 -4.70 -16.64 13.10
CA PRO A 4 -4.93 -16.31 14.49
C PRO A 4 -4.13 -15.07 14.92
N LEU A 5 -4.73 -14.27 15.80
CA LEU A 5 -4.09 -13.12 16.45
C LEU A 5 -2.83 -13.56 17.21
N GLN A 6 -1.72 -12.89 16.95
CA GLN A 6 -0.45 -13.11 17.65
C GLN A 6 -0.21 -11.96 18.62
N VAL A 7 0.03 -12.27 19.91
CA VAL A 7 0.36 -11.27 20.93
C VAL A 7 1.73 -11.61 21.51
N THR A 8 2.62 -10.63 21.59
CA THR A 8 3.97 -10.79 22.13
C THR A 8 4.22 -9.69 23.16
N TYR A 9 4.72 -10.08 24.33
CA TYR A 9 5.12 -9.16 25.39
C TYR A 9 6.65 -9.14 25.50
N ARG A 10 7.24 -7.95 25.58
CA ARG A 10 8.68 -7.74 25.73
C ARG A 10 8.95 -6.93 26.99
N ASP A 11 9.90 -7.41 27.78
CA ASP A 11 10.34 -6.76 29.02
C ASP A 11 9.21 -6.48 30.03
N MET A 12 8.12 -7.26 29.94
CA MET A 12 6.96 -7.20 30.84
C MET A 12 6.23 -8.54 30.92
N ASP A 13 5.48 -8.74 31.99
CA ASP A 13 4.61 -9.90 32.15
C ASP A 13 3.34 -9.80 31.31
N SER A 14 2.96 -10.91 30.67
CA SER A 14 1.64 -11.06 30.07
C SER A 14 0.57 -11.13 31.16
N SER A 15 -0.59 -10.50 30.92
CA SER A 15 -1.75 -10.59 31.80
C SER A 15 -2.98 -11.03 31.01
N ALA A 16 -3.82 -11.88 31.61
CA ALA A 16 -5.08 -12.29 31.01
C ALA A 16 -5.99 -11.09 30.68
N ALA A 17 -5.91 -10.02 31.48
CA ALA A 17 -6.64 -8.78 31.23
C ALA A 17 -6.12 -8.05 29.98
N LEU A 18 -4.81 -8.03 29.75
CA LEU A 18 -4.21 -7.45 28.55
C LEU A 18 -4.55 -8.28 27.32
N ASP A 19 -4.46 -9.61 27.41
CA ASP A 19 -4.85 -10.49 26.31
C ASP A 19 -6.33 -10.32 25.93
N ALA A 20 -7.22 -10.20 26.91
CA ALA A 20 -8.63 -9.92 26.68
C ALA A 20 -8.84 -8.57 25.98
N ALA A 21 -8.16 -7.51 26.46
CA ALA A 21 -8.23 -6.18 25.86
C ALA A 21 -7.71 -6.17 24.41
N VAL A 22 -6.60 -6.86 24.13
CA VAL A 22 -6.02 -6.99 22.80
C VAL A 22 -6.98 -7.75 21.87
N ARG A 23 -7.56 -8.86 22.34
CA ARG A 23 -8.55 -9.65 21.57
C ARG A 23 -9.81 -8.84 21.24
N GLU A 24 -10.35 -8.11 22.20
CA GLU A 24 -11.55 -7.29 21.99
C GLU A 24 -11.31 -6.21 20.92
N ARG A 25 -10.15 -5.55 20.98
CA ARG A 25 -9.78 -4.52 20.00
C ARG A 25 -9.50 -5.10 18.62
N ALA A 26 -8.85 -6.25 18.55
CA ALA A 26 -8.62 -6.94 17.30
C ALA A 26 -9.93 -7.41 16.64
N ALA A 27 -10.88 -7.91 17.44
CA ALA A 27 -12.22 -8.26 16.97
C ALA A 27 -12.97 -7.03 16.42
N LYS A 28 -12.85 -5.87 17.07
CA LYS A 28 -13.41 -4.60 16.56
C LYS A 28 -12.79 -4.24 15.21
N LEU A 29 -11.46 -4.28 15.05
CA LEU A 29 -10.81 -4.01 13.76
C LEU A 29 -11.30 -4.94 12.65
N GLU A 30 -11.49 -6.22 12.96
CA GLU A 30 -12.02 -7.20 12.02
C GLU A 30 -13.46 -6.88 11.57
N GLN A 31 -14.33 -6.43 12.48
CA GLN A 31 -15.68 -5.99 12.14
C GLN A 31 -15.68 -4.81 11.16
N PHE A 32 -14.75 -3.86 11.31
CA PHE A 32 -14.61 -2.72 10.41
C PHE A 32 -13.98 -3.09 9.07
N HIS A 33 -13.09 -4.07 9.04
CA HIS A 33 -12.39 -4.49 7.83
C HIS A 33 -12.24 -6.02 7.76
N PRO A 34 -13.25 -6.75 7.22
CA PRO A 34 -13.30 -8.21 7.28
C PRO A 34 -12.20 -8.90 6.46
N ARG A 35 -11.52 -8.17 5.57
CA ARG A 35 -10.42 -8.67 4.74
C ARG A 35 -9.06 -8.76 5.47
N ILE A 36 -8.96 -8.53 6.78
CA ILE A 36 -7.68 -8.70 7.48
C ILE A 36 -7.24 -10.19 7.45
N VAL A 37 -6.04 -10.44 6.97
CA VAL A 37 -5.41 -11.77 6.89
C VAL A 37 -4.79 -12.13 8.24
N SER A 38 -3.98 -11.24 8.82
CA SER A 38 -3.35 -11.45 10.13
C SER A 38 -3.25 -10.16 10.94
N CYS A 39 -3.20 -10.31 12.26
CA CYS A 39 -2.90 -9.24 13.20
C CYS A 39 -1.81 -9.73 14.17
N ARG A 40 -0.72 -8.99 14.26
CA ARG A 40 0.34 -9.20 15.24
C ARG A 40 0.44 -7.96 16.12
N VAL A 41 0.47 -8.18 17.43
CA VAL A 41 0.55 -7.14 18.43
C VAL A 41 1.78 -7.40 19.30
N VAL A 42 2.66 -6.42 19.39
CA VAL A 42 3.81 -6.44 20.29
C VAL A 42 3.64 -5.34 21.32
N ILE A 43 3.74 -5.68 22.61
CA ILE A 43 3.66 -4.76 23.72
C ILE A 43 5.00 -4.81 24.44
N GLU A 44 5.67 -3.66 24.56
CA GLU A 44 7.01 -3.55 25.11
C GLU A 44 7.04 -2.50 26.22
N GLU A 45 7.67 -2.83 27.36
CA GLU A 45 8.02 -1.84 28.38
C GLU A 45 9.41 -1.26 28.08
N ALA A 46 9.44 -0.11 27.37
CA ALA A 46 10.67 0.62 27.11
C ALA A 46 11.20 1.19 28.45
N GLY A 47 12.43 0.82 28.79
CA GLY A 47 13.01 0.98 30.13
C GLY A 47 12.90 2.36 30.78
N ARG A 48 13.01 2.39 32.11
CA ARG A 48 12.91 3.59 32.97
C ARG A 48 13.90 4.69 32.54
N HIS A 49 13.44 5.69 31.79
CA HIS A 49 14.15 6.96 31.68
C HIS A 49 13.97 7.77 32.96
N LYS A 50 15.07 8.32 33.52
CA LYS A 50 15.12 9.02 34.82
C LYS A 50 14.15 10.21 34.99
N THR A 51 13.51 10.67 33.91
CA THR A 51 12.65 11.86 33.88
C THR A 51 11.20 11.61 33.43
N LYS A 52 10.80 10.41 32.96
CA LYS A 52 9.48 10.19 32.32
C LYS A 52 8.74 8.89 32.68
N GLY A 53 9.09 8.21 33.77
CA GLY A 53 8.35 7.03 34.23
C GLY A 53 8.50 5.80 33.32
N ARG A 54 7.66 4.78 33.52
CA ARG A 54 7.62 3.56 32.70
C ARG A 54 6.95 3.91 31.37
N GLN A 55 7.50 3.54 30.23
CA GLN A 55 6.90 3.84 28.93
C GLN A 55 6.51 2.54 28.23
N PHE A 56 5.25 2.44 27.84
CA PHE A 56 4.76 1.32 27.05
C PHE A 56 4.77 1.70 25.57
N VAL A 57 5.32 0.81 24.76
CA VAL A 57 5.35 0.88 23.30
C VAL A 57 4.49 -0.26 22.78
N VAL A 58 3.58 0.06 21.86
CA VAL A 58 2.70 -0.94 21.24
C VAL A 58 2.88 -0.89 19.73
N HIS A 59 3.26 -2.01 19.15
CA HIS A 59 3.30 -2.22 17.71
C HIS A 59 2.12 -3.07 17.28
N VAL A 60 1.41 -2.62 16.25
CA VAL A 60 0.31 -3.36 15.63
C VAL A 60 0.63 -3.52 14.16
N ASP A 61 0.85 -4.76 13.73
CA ASP A 61 1.08 -5.14 12.34
C ASP A 61 -0.16 -5.87 11.81
N LEU A 62 -0.82 -5.28 10.83
CA LEU A 62 -1.96 -5.85 10.14
C LEU A 62 -1.57 -6.25 8.73
N LYS A 63 -1.92 -7.47 8.32
CA LYS A 63 -1.81 -7.91 6.94
C LYS A 63 -3.18 -7.93 6.29
N VAL A 64 -3.26 -7.41 5.08
CA VAL A 64 -4.48 -7.32 4.28
C VAL A 64 -4.17 -7.71 2.83
N PRO A 65 -5.15 -8.12 2.02
CA PRO A 65 -4.96 -8.29 0.60
C PRO A 65 -4.47 -6.98 0.00
N GLY A 66 -3.35 -7.05 -0.74
CA GLY A 66 -2.75 -5.89 -1.41
C GLY A 66 -1.74 -5.10 -0.59
N GLY A 67 -1.46 -5.43 0.67
CA GLY A 67 -0.45 -4.72 1.46
C GLY A 67 -0.39 -5.05 2.95
N GLU A 68 0.47 -4.32 3.67
CA GLU A 68 0.64 -4.44 5.12
C GLU A 68 0.52 -3.05 5.77
N VAL A 69 -0.16 -2.98 6.90
CA VAL A 69 -0.34 -1.76 7.69
C VAL A 69 0.36 -1.97 9.03
N ALA A 70 1.50 -1.31 9.20
CA ALA A 70 2.24 -1.28 10.46
C ALA A 70 2.01 0.04 11.20
N VAL A 71 1.67 -0.04 12.48
CA VAL A 71 1.59 1.10 13.38
C VAL A 71 2.57 0.91 14.51
N ASN A 72 3.47 1.90 14.62
CA ASN A 72 4.29 2.11 15.79
C ASN A 72 3.81 3.40 16.46
N ARG A 73 3.43 3.35 17.73
CA ARG A 73 3.01 4.52 18.50
C ARG A 73 3.89 4.64 19.74
N ASP A 74 4.54 5.80 19.86
CA ASP A 74 5.47 6.09 20.94
C ASP A 74 4.79 6.51 22.24
N HIS A 75 5.24 5.84 23.30
CA HIS A 75 5.31 6.19 24.71
C HIS A 75 4.04 6.75 25.38
N HIS A 76 3.29 5.88 26.05
CA HIS A 76 2.40 6.28 27.15
C HIS A 76 2.82 5.63 28.47
N GLU A 77 2.59 6.31 29.59
CA GLU A 77 2.84 5.77 30.95
C GLU A 77 1.85 4.65 31.34
N ASP A 78 0.80 4.48 30.53
CA ASP A 78 -0.28 3.51 30.75
C ASP A 78 -0.42 2.62 29.51
N VAL A 79 -0.23 1.32 29.71
CA VAL A 79 -0.29 0.28 28.67
C VAL A 79 -1.66 0.21 27.99
N TYR A 80 -2.77 0.45 28.70
CA TYR A 80 -4.11 0.41 28.12
C TYR A 80 -4.37 1.61 27.22
N VAL A 81 -3.81 2.76 27.57
CA VAL A 81 -3.87 3.96 26.72
C VAL A 81 -3.00 3.79 25.49
N ALA A 82 -1.76 3.29 25.64
CA ALA A 82 -0.89 2.97 24.51
C ALA A 82 -1.55 1.96 23.55
N LEU A 83 -2.17 0.92 24.11
CA LEU A 83 -2.93 -0.08 23.35
C LEU A 83 -4.10 0.55 22.60
N ARG A 84 -4.88 1.42 23.27
CA ARG A 84 -5.99 2.13 22.62
C ARG A 84 -5.51 2.96 21.43
N ASP A 85 -4.53 3.79 21.69
CA ASP A 85 -4.01 4.75 20.74
C ASP A 85 -3.35 4.06 19.53
N ALA A 86 -2.72 2.91 19.73
CA ALA A 86 -2.16 2.09 18.65
C ALA A 86 -3.25 1.47 17.77
N PHE A 87 -4.29 0.88 18.39
CA PHE A 87 -5.41 0.30 17.64
C PHE A 87 -6.25 1.34 16.91
N ASP A 88 -6.47 2.52 17.50
CA ASP A 88 -7.17 3.63 16.84
C ASP A 88 -6.38 4.16 15.65
N ALA A 89 -5.04 4.26 15.78
CA ALA A 89 -4.17 4.61 14.66
C ALA A 89 -4.15 3.52 13.58
N ALA A 90 -4.17 2.24 13.95
CA ALA A 90 -4.24 1.12 13.01
C ALA A 90 -5.56 1.13 12.24
N ARG A 91 -6.68 1.43 12.91
CA ARG A 91 -7.98 1.62 12.26
C ARG A 91 -7.90 2.74 11.22
N ARG A 92 -7.38 3.92 11.58
CA ARG A 92 -7.26 5.06 10.65
C ARG A 92 -6.41 4.72 9.43
N LYS A 93 -5.22 4.15 9.63
CA LYS A 93 -4.37 3.72 8.50
C LYS A 93 -5.05 2.67 7.63
N LEU A 94 -5.82 1.77 8.23
CA LEU A 94 -6.56 0.76 7.47
C LEU A 94 -7.73 1.36 6.69
N GLU A 95 -8.41 2.37 7.23
CA GLU A 95 -9.43 3.14 6.52
C GLU A 95 -8.82 3.93 5.35
N ASP A 96 -7.67 4.57 5.56
CA ASP A 96 -6.90 5.25 4.51
C ASP A 96 -6.49 4.25 3.43
N PHE A 97 -5.91 3.11 3.81
CA PHE A 97 -5.52 2.05 2.88
C PHE A 97 -6.72 1.45 2.14
N ALA A 98 -7.88 1.30 2.78
CA ALA A 98 -9.10 0.81 2.14
C ALA A 98 -9.76 1.87 1.24
N ARG A 99 -9.53 3.16 1.52
CA ARG A 99 -9.94 4.28 0.67
C ARG A 99 -9.05 4.38 -0.55
N GLU A 100 -7.74 4.23 -0.37
CA GLU A 100 -6.77 4.05 -1.45
C GLU A 100 -7.14 2.81 -2.26
N GLN A 101 -7.35 1.62 -1.69
CA GLN A 101 -7.75 0.44 -2.46
C GLN A 101 -9.12 0.54 -3.16
N ARG A 102 -10.08 1.33 -2.63
CA ARG A 102 -11.36 1.59 -3.31
C ARG A 102 -11.27 2.66 -4.40
N GLY A 103 -10.19 3.45 -4.41
CA GLY A 103 -9.90 4.48 -5.42
C GLY A 103 -8.66 4.21 -6.30
N ASP A 104 -7.92 3.14 -6.02
CA ASP A 104 -6.63 2.78 -6.59
C ASP A 104 -6.35 1.32 -6.21
N VAL A 105 -6.65 0.37 -7.11
CA VAL A 105 -5.68 -0.71 -7.27
C VAL A 105 -4.50 -0.05 -7.97
N LYS A 106 -3.63 0.61 -7.20
CA LYS A 106 -2.23 0.68 -7.61
C LYS A 106 -1.69 -0.72 -7.48
N HIS A 107 -2.10 -1.56 -8.44
CA HIS A 107 -1.30 -2.65 -8.91
C HIS A 107 0.11 -2.08 -9.02
N HIS A 108 1.09 -2.83 -8.55
CA HIS A 108 2.46 -2.40 -8.62
C HIS A 108 2.83 -2.24 -10.11
N GLU A 109 2.59 -1.05 -10.66
CA GLU A 109 2.83 -0.71 -12.06
C GLU A 109 4.33 -0.48 -12.16
N LEU A 110 5.08 -1.59 -12.23
CA LEU A 110 6.45 -1.56 -12.67
C LEU A 110 6.45 -0.81 -13.99
N THR A 111 6.99 0.40 -13.98
CA THR A 111 7.09 1.22 -15.19
C THR A 111 7.85 0.39 -16.22
N GLN A 112 7.14 -0.09 -17.22
CA GLN A 112 7.72 -0.87 -18.30
C GLN A 112 8.40 0.09 -19.27
N SER A 113 9.38 -0.44 -20.00
CA SER A 113 10.06 0.30 -21.07
C SER A 113 9.77 -0.38 -22.39
N GLY A 114 9.62 0.42 -23.43
CA GLY A 114 9.36 -0.04 -24.77
C GLY A 114 9.73 1.03 -25.78
N THR A 115 9.40 0.77 -27.04
CA THR A 115 9.66 1.70 -28.14
C THR A 115 8.36 1.99 -28.87
N VAL A 116 8.11 3.24 -29.26
CA VAL A 116 6.94 3.57 -30.10
C VAL A 116 7.09 2.84 -31.44
N ALA A 117 6.27 1.81 -31.67
CA ALA A 117 6.29 1.01 -32.88
C ALA A 117 5.52 1.68 -34.01
N ARG A 118 4.36 2.27 -33.68
CA ARG A 118 3.46 2.94 -34.63
C ARG A 118 2.81 4.14 -33.95
N LEU A 119 2.58 5.19 -34.73
CA LEU A 119 1.89 6.40 -34.28
C LEU A 119 0.93 6.84 -35.40
N LEU A 120 -0.31 7.15 -35.06
CA LEU A 120 -1.33 7.64 -35.97
C LEU A 120 -1.81 9.01 -35.47
N PRO A 121 -1.08 10.10 -35.81
CA PRO A 121 -1.35 11.42 -35.25
C PRO A 121 -2.77 11.94 -35.50
N GLU A 122 -3.28 11.71 -36.71
CA GLU A 122 -4.63 12.11 -37.14
C GLU A 122 -5.73 11.42 -36.34
N GLU A 123 -5.50 10.17 -35.92
CA GLU A 123 -6.46 9.40 -35.13
C GLU A 123 -6.23 9.53 -33.61
N GLY A 124 -5.11 10.11 -33.20
CA GLY A 124 -4.81 10.41 -31.79
C GLY A 124 -4.39 9.19 -30.96
N TYR A 125 -3.80 8.15 -31.56
CA TYR A 125 -3.28 6.99 -30.83
C TYR A 125 -2.00 6.39 -31.44
N GLY A 126 -1.38 5.45 -30.72
CA GLY A 126 -0.21 4.71 -31.18
C GLY A 126 -0.05 3.36 -30.49
N PHE A 127 1.04 2.68 -30.82
CA PHE A 127 1.41 1.38 -30.27
C PHE A 127 2.86 1.37 -29.79
N ILE A 128 3.10 0.73 -28.65
CA ILE A 128 4.42 0.52 -28.05
C ILE A 128 4.82 -0.95 -28.20
N ALA A 129 5.97 -1.21 -28.82
CA ALA A 129 6.59 -2.52 -28.79
C ALA A 129 7.31 -2.74 -27.45
N THR A 130 6.99 -3.85 -26.80
CA THR A 130 7.60 -4.30 -25.54
C THR A 130 8.72 -5.30 -25.80
N ALA A 131 9.59 -5.50 -24.80
CA ALA A 131 10.75 -6.39 -24.93
C ALA A 131 10.39 -7.88 -25.15
N ASP A 132 9.17 -8.27 -24.77
CA ASP A 132 8.60 -9.61 -24.97
C ASP A 132 7.89 -9.77 -26.34
N GLY A 133 7.98 -8.76 -27.21
CA GLY A 133 7.46 -8.80 -28.58
C GLY A 133 5.97 -8.51 -28.72
N ARG A 134 5.29 -8.03 -27.65
CA ARG A 134 3.91 -7.57 -27.71
C ARG A 134 3.84 -6.12 -28.20
N GLU A 135 2.67 -5.73 -28.71
CA GLU A 135 2.34 -4.33 -28.98
C GLU A 135 1.21 -3.89 -28.07
N LEU A 136 1.42 -2.75 -27.39
CA LEU A 136 0.44 -2.16 -26.47
C LEU A 136 -0.10 -0.85 -27.05
N TYR A 137 -1.42 -0.75 -27.13
CA TYR A 137 -2.13 0.46 -27.56
C TYR A 137 -1.98 1.59 -26.53
N PHE A 138 -1.84 2.84 -26.97
CA PHE A 138 -1.99 4.03 -26.12
C PHE A 138 -2.70 5.16 -26.87
N SER A 139 -3.57 5.90 -26.19
CA SER A 139 -4.18 7.12 -26.76
C SER A 139 -3.36 8.37 -26.43
N ARG A 140 -3.64 9.47 -27.13
CA ARG A 140 -3.13 10.81 -26.85
C ARG A 140 -3.33 11.20 -25.38
N ASP A 141 -4.47 10.89 -24.79
CA ASP A 141 -4.80 11.23 -23.40
C ASP A 141 -3.90 10.50 -22.39
N ASN A 142 -3.23 9.44 -22.82
CA ASN A 142 -2.33 8.65 -21.97
C ASN A 142 -0.88 9.14 -21.99
N VAL A 143 -0.55 10.15 -22.81
CA VAL A 143 0.81 10.69 -22.92
C VAL A 143 1.05 11.81 -21.92
N VAL A 144 2.09 11.66 -21.10
CA VAL A 144 2.47 12.60 -20.04
C VAL A 144 3.50 13.60 -20.55
N THR A 145 4.55 13.13 -21.23
CA THR A 145 5.63 13.98 -21.72
C THR A 145 6.46 13.28 -22.80
N PRO A 146 6.85 13.93 -23.90
CA PRO A 146 6.37 15.24 -24.36
C PRO A 146 4.89 15.17 -24.78
N LEU A 147 4.33 16.25 -25.34
CA LEU A 147 3.00 16.17 -25.98
C LEU A 147 3.00 15.07 -27.04
N PHE A 148 1.85 14.43 -27.27
CA PHE A 148 1.70 13.31 -28.20
C PHE A 148 2.20 13.65 -29.61
N GLU A 149 1.99 14.88 -30.05
CA GLU A 149 2.42 15.45 -31.33
C GLU A 149 3.94 15.50 -31.50
N HIS A 150 4.69 15.43 -30.40
CA HIS A 150 6.15 15.42 -30.39
C HIS A 150 6.72 14.01 -30.18
N LEU A 151 5.88 12.99 -30.07
CA LEU A 151 6.36 11.61 -30.08
C LEU A 151 6.74 11.20 -31.50
N SER A 152 7.77 10.36 -31.59
CA SER A 152 8.26 9.81 -32.85
C SER A 152 8.27 8.30 -32.77
N VAL A 153 8.00 7.65 -33.91
CA VAL A 153 8.24 6.21 -34.07
C VAL A 153 9.72 5.94 -33.82
N GLY A 154 10.03 4.90 -33.03
CA GLY A 154 11.38 4.59 -32.57
C GLY A 154 11.78 5.26 -31.25
N ALA A 155 10.96 6.15 -30.68
CA ALA A 155 11.26 6.78 -29.40
C ALA A 155 11.17 5.77 -28.24
N ALA A 156 12.18 5.77 -27.37
CA ALA A 156 12.16 5.00 -26.13
C ALA A 156 11.18 5.64 -25.14
N VAL A 157 10.23 4.83 -24.67
CA VAL A 157 9.16 5.27 -23.78
C VAL A 157 9.09 4.41 -22.54
N ARG A 158 8.67 5.05 -21.45
CA ARG A 158 8.26 4.44 -20.21
C ARG A 158 6.75 4.54 -20.09
N PHE A 159 6.12 3.47 -19.66
CA PHE A 159 4.68 3.40 -19.57
C PHE A 159 4.26 2.42 -18.47
N ILE A 160 2.97 2.36 -18.28
CA ILE A 160 2.29 1.50 -17.35
C ILE A 160 1.33 0.63 -18.15
N GLU A 161 1.40 -0.69 -18.01
CA GLU A 161 0.45 -1.60 -18.68
C GLU A 161 -0.80 -1.77 -17.81
N GLU A 162 -1.96 -1.50 -18.37
CA GLU A 162 -3.26 -1.59 -17.72
C GLU A 162 -4.22 -2.49 -18.53
N PRO A 163 -4.98 -3.40 -17.92
CA PRO A 163 -6.02 -4.17 -18.62
C PRO A 163 -7.12 -3.25 -19.15
N ALA A 164 -7.52 -3.41 -20.42
CA ALA A 164 -8.69 -2.74 -20.99
C ALA A 164 -9.63 -3.74 -21.70
N ALA A 165 -10.81 -3.25 -22.11
CA ALA A 165 -11.84 -4.08 -22.74
C ALA A 165 -11.37 -4.77 -24.03
N GLU A 166 -10.48 -4.13 -24.79
CA GLU A 166 -9.94 -4.63 -26.06
C GLU A 166 -8.54 -5.27 -25.92
N GLY A 167 -8.10 -5.49 -24.67
CA GLY A 167 -6.77 -6.01 -24.34
C GLY A 167 -5.93 -5.02 -23.52
N PRO A 168 -4.72 -5.40 -23.12
CA PRO A 168 -3.84 -4.53 -22.34
C PRO A 168 -3.46 -3.26 -23.12
N GLN A 169 -3.48 -2.11 -22.45
CA GLN A 169 -3.10 -0.81 -22.99
C GLN A 169 -1.95 -0.20 -22.18
N ALA A 170 -1.24 0.74 -22.78
CA ALA A 170 -0.25 1.57 -22.13
C ALA A 170 -0.85 2.90 -21.66
N LYS A 171 -0.63 3.19 -20.38
CA LYS A 171 -0.97 4.41 -19.65
C LYS A 171 0.30 5.15 -19.24
N ARG A 172 0.16 6.44 -18.92
CA ARG A 172 1.25 7.31 -18.43
C ARG A 172 2.52 7.23 -19.28
N VAL A 173 2.35 7.26 -20.59
CA VAL A 173 3.43 7.14 -21.57
C VAL A 173 4.33 8.38 -21.48
N SER A 174 5.63 8.16 -21.31
CA SER A 174 6.63 9.22 -21.24
C SER A 174 7.88 8.86 -22.04
N ALA A 175 8.32 9.73 -22.93
CA ALA A 175 9.59 9.60 -23.62
C ALA A 175 10.66 10.39 -22.87
N ARG A 176 11.90 9.87 -22.82
CA ARG A 176 13.03 10.70 -22.42
C ARG A 176 13.35 11.66 -23.56
N LYS A 177 13.64 12.91 -23.20
CA LYS A 177 14.22 13.87 -24.12
C LYS A 177 15.69 13.49 -24.27
N ASP A 178 16.08 12.99 -25.43
CA ASP A 178 17.49 12.90 -25.82
C ASP A 178 18.09 14.32 -25.96
#